data_AF-A0A450W024-F1
#
_entry.id   AF-A0A450W024-F1
#
_cell.length_a   1.000
_cell.length_b   1.000
_cell.length_c   1.000
_cell.angle_alpha   90.00
_cell.angle_beta   90.00
_cell.angle_gamma   90.00
#
_symmetry.space_group_name_H-M   'P 1'
#
loop_
_entity.id
_entity.type
_entity.pdbx_description
1 polymer ?
#
loop_
_entity_poly.entity_id
_entity_poly.type
_entity_poly.pdbx_seq_one_letter_code
_entity_poly.pdbx_strand_id
1 'polypeptide(L)' 'MEANVDLPDIAGQDAIGPGEFKPGQEGFDSWYATWEQTVYLGKGVWDPEGVIPEKIYLGQTPAIGPIHEPDYTSLDGQP' A
#
# COMPACT_ATOMS: atom_id res chain seq x y z
N MET A 1 -19.46 43.42 1.72
CA MET A 1 -19.30 42.63 0.49
C MET A 1 -18.07 41.79 0.74
N GLU A 2 -18.29 40.58 1.24
CA GLU A 2 -17.20 39.62 1.45
C GLU A 2 -16.73 39.16 0.07
N ALA A 3 -15.47 39.41 -0.25
CA ALA A 3 -14.89 38.91 -1.49
C ALA A 3 -14.70 37.40 -1.32
N ASN A 4 -15.45 36.61 -2.10
CA ASN A 4 -15.17 35.19 -2.26
C ASN A 4 -13.78 35.08 -2.89
N VAL A 5 -12.79 34.72 -2.10
CA VAL A 5 -11.48 34.33 -2.61
C VAL A 5 -11.67 32.95 -3.23
N ASP A 6 -11.68 32.91 -4.56
CA ASP A 6 -11.65 31.68 -5.32
C ASP A 6 -10.26 31.06 -5.11
N LEU A 7 -10.18 30.13 -4.16
CA LEU A 7 -8.96 29.37 -3.95
C LEU A 7 -8.74 28.54 -5.21
N PRO A 8 -7.54 28.57 -5.81
CA PRO A 8 -7.25 27.75 -6.98
C PRO A 8 -7.55 26.29 -6.66
N ASP A 9 -8.16 25.60 -7.60
CA ASP A 9 -8.41 24.16 -7.55
C ASP A 9 -7.05 23.43 -7.46
N ILE A 10 -6.54 23.22 -6.25
CA ILE A 10 -5.24 22.56 -5.99
C ILE A 10 -5.35 21.03 -6.12
N ALA A 11 -6.43 20.53 -6.72
CA ALA A 11 -6.56 19.13 -7.07
C ALA A 11 -5.61 18.80 -8.23
N GLY A 12 -4.38 18.36 -7.90
CA GLY A 12 -3.58 17.51 -8.80
C GLY A 12 -2.32 18.11 -9.44
N GLN A 13 -1.68 19.12 -8.85
CA GLN A 13 -0.35 19.55 -9.30
C GLN A 13 0.63 19.66 -8.14
N ASP A 14 1.72 18.89 -8.21
CA ASP A 14 2.91 19.09 -7.38
C ASP A 14 3.38 20.55 -7.56
N ALA A 15 3.27 21.36 -6.50
CA ALA A 15 3.53 22.78 -6.54
C ALA A 15 4.33 23.25 -5.33
N ILE A 16 5.20 24.24 -5.57
CA ILE A 16 5.97 24.95 -4.55
C ILE A 16 5.72 26.45 -4.76
N GLY A 17 5.44 27.19 -3.69
CA GLY A 17 5.18 28.63 -3.79
C GLY A 17 5.21 29.35 -2.46
N PRO A 18 5.17 30.69 -2.47
CA PRO A 18 5.07 31.48 -1.24
C PRO A 18 3.73 31.20 -0.54
N GLY A 19 3.76 31.08 0.78
CA GLY A 19 2.57 30.96 1.61
C GLY A 19 1.75 32.25 1.63
N GLU A 20 0.47 32.14 1.98
CA GLU A 20 -0.40 33.31 2.09
C GLU A 20 0.11 34.29 3.17
N PHE A 21 0.28 35.55 2.77
CA PHE A 21 0.62 36.62 3.69
C PHE A 21 -0.55 36.91 4.64
N LYS A 22 -0.29 36.87 5.95
CA LYS A 22 -1.28 37.22 6.98
C LYS A 22 -0.85 38.50 7.71
N PRO A 23 -1.57 39.63 7.54
CA PRO A 23 -1.28 40.86 8.27
C PRO A 23 -1.29 40.63 9.78
N GLY A 24 -0.25 41.06 10.48
CA GLY A 24 -0.08 40.87 11.94
C GLY A 24 0.76 39.66 12.35
N GLN A 25 1.17 38.80 11.40
CA GLN A 25 2.30 37.87 11.61
C GLN A 25 3.60 38.57 11.23
N GLU A 26 4.29 39.15 12.21
CA GLU A 26 5.69 39.53 12.03
C GLU A 26 6.58 38.29 12.12
N GLY A 27 7.47 38.08 11.13
CA GLY A 27 8.72 37.37 11.39
C GLY A 27 9.21 36.33 10.40
N PHE A 28 8.43 35.76 9.47
CA PHE A 28 8.97 34.70 8.59
C PHE A 28 8.30 34.64 7.22
N ASP A 29 9.11 34.50 6.17
CA ASP A 29 8.66 34.11 4.84
C ASP A 29 8.15 32.66 4.89
N SER A 30 6.89 32.45 4.55
CA SER A 30 6.28 31.12 4.47
C SER A 30 6.35 30.59 3.04
N TRP A 31 6.53 29.29 2.89
CA TRP A 31 6.49 28.58 1.62
C TRP A 31 5.66 27.31 1.77
N TYR A 32 4.86 26.98 0.76
CA TYR A 32 4.16 25.70 0.68
C TYR A 32 4.84 24.78 -0.33
N ALA A 33 4.74 23.48 -0.09
CA ALA A 33 5.09 22.43 -1.02
C ALA A 33 3.98 21.38 -0.98
N THR A 34 3.52 20.96 -2.14
CA THR A 34 2.49 19.93 -2.33
C THR A 34 3.09 18.80 -3.15
N TRP A 35 2.79 17.56 -2.76
CA TRP A 35 3.20 16.38 -3.49
C TRP A 35 2.18 15.25 -3.33
N GLU A 36 2.10 14.38 -4.31
CA GLU A 36 1.30 13.16 -4.24
C GLU A 36 2.14 11.92 -3.89
N GLN A 37 1.55 11.00 -3.13
CA GLN A 37 2.11 9.66 -2.94
C GLN A 37 1.00 8.62 -2.86
N THR A 38 1.29 7.42 -3.38
CA THR A 38 0.41 6.27 -3.21
C THR A 38 0.78 5.53 -1.92
N VAL A 39 -0.19 5.33 -1.03
CA VAL A 39 -0.02 4.56 0.20
C VAL A 39 -1.04 3.43 0.23
N TYR A 40 -0.58 2.22 0.53
CA TYR A 40 -1.44 1.06 0.75
C TYR A 40 -1.75 0.96 2.25
N LEU A 41 -3.01 1.22 2.60
CA LEU A 41 -3.49 1.16 3.99
C LEU A 41 -4.16 -0.18 4.27
N GLY A 42 -3.94 -0.73 5.47
CA GLY A 42 -4.50 -2.01 5.91
C GLY A 42 -3.46 -3.11 6.08
N LYS A 43 -3.90 -4.28 6.53
CA LYS A 43 -3.02 -5.44 6.72
C LYS A 43 -2.71 -6.07 5.36
N GLY A 44 -1.42 -6.28 5.08
CA GLY A 44 -0.99 -7.07 3.92
C GLY A 44 -1.48 -8.52 4.02
N VAL A 45 -1.86 -9.11 2.89
CA VAL A 45 -2.20 -10.55 2.81
C VAL A 45 -0.95 -11.44 2.79
N TRP A 46 0.21 -10.85 2.47
CA TRP A 46 1.49 -11.51 2.58
C TRP A 46 1.93 -11.53 4.04
N ASP A 47 2.07 -12.73 4.58
CA ASP A 47 2.61 -12.97 5.91
C ASP A 47 4.09 -13.40 5.78
N PRO A 48 5.06 -12.49 6.02
CA PRO A 48 6.47 -12.84 5.95
C PRO A 48 6.90 -13.78 7.09
N GLU A 49 6.07 -13.93 8.12
CA GLU A 49 6.22 -14.92 9.19
C GLU A 49 5.42 -16.20 8.91
N GLY A 50 4.81 -16.29 7.73
CA GLY A 50 4.08 -17.47 7.27
C GLY A 50 4.97 -18.71 7.20
N VAL A 51 4.34 -19.88 7.29
CA VAL A 51 5.06 -21.17 7.24
C VAL A 51 5.59 -21.40 5.84
N ILE A 52 6.91 -21.48 5.70
CA ILE A 52 7.58 -21.92 4.46
C ILE A 52 7.33 -23.43 4.30
N PRO A 53 6.70 -23.89 3.20
CA PRO A 53 6.49 -25.31 2.98
C PRO A 53 7.83 -26.04 2.80
N GLU A 54 8.13 -27.01 3.67
CA GLU A 54 9.33 -27.85 3.54
C GLU A 54 9.13 -29.03 2.60
N LYS A 55 7.89 -29.48 2.43
CA LYS A 55 7.52 -30.66 1.62
C LYS A 55 6.23 -30.38 0.89
N ILE A 56 6.16 -30.79 -0.37
CA ILE A 56 4.98 -30.66 -1.22
C ILE A 56 4.52 -32.06 -1.60
N TYR A 57 3.23 -32.33 -1.43
CA TYR A 57 2.63 -33.61 -1.77
C TYR A 57 1.46 -33.38 -2.73
N LEU A 58 1.44 -34.11 -3.84
CA LEU A 58 0.43 -34.02 -4.88
C LEU A 58 -0.56 -35.19 -4.78
N GLY A 59 -1.84 -34.87 -4.64
CA GLY A 59 -2.96 -35.80 -4.76
C GLY A 59 -3.92 -35.37 -5.87
N GLN A 60 -4.66 -36.32 -6.44
CA GLN A 60 -5.64 -36.06 -7.50
C GLN A 60 -7.01 -36.60 -7.10
N THR A 61 -8.07 -35.81 -7.34
CA THR A 61 -9.44 -36.26 -7.08
C THR A 61 -9.79 -37.48 -7.96
N PRO A 62 -10.48 -38.50 -7.43
CA PRO A 62 -11.09 -38.58 -6.08
C PRO A 62 -10.18 -39.15 -4.98
N ALA A 63 -8.93 -39.54 -5.28
CA ALA A 63 -7.99 -40.13 -4.34
C ALA A 63 -7.30 -39.07 -3.45
N ILE A 64 -8.11 -38.32 -2.70
CA ILE A 64 -7.65 -37.30 -1.75
C ILE A 64 -8.29 -37.47 -0.38
N GLY A 65 -7.63 -36.97 0.67
CA GLY A 65 -8.10 -37.04 2.06
C GLY A 65 -7.38 -38.10 2.90
N PRO A 66 -7.73 -38.23 4.20
CA PRO A 66 -6.92 -38.98 5.17
C PRO A 66 -6.69 -40.46 4.85
N ILE A 67 -7.64 -41.11 4.16
CA ILE A 67 -7.53 -42.53 3.77
C ILE A 67 -6.55 -42.72 2.60
N HIS A 68 -6.34 -41.67 1.81
CA HIS A 68 -5.50 -41.65 0.61
C HIS A 68 -4.14 -41.00 0.85
N GLU A 69 -3.75 -40.73 2.10
CA GLU A 69 -2.42 -40.19 2.42
C GLU A 69 -1.25 -40.97 1.78
N PRO A 70 -1.27 -42.32 1.72
CA PRO A 70 -0.23 -43.09 1.04
C PRO A 70 -0.18 -42.88 -0.48
N ASP A 71 -1.26 -42.38 -1.08
CA ASP A 71 -1.39 -42.22 -2.54
C ASP A 71 -0.75 -40.90 -3.02
N TYR A 72 -0.36 -40.02 -2.10
CA TYR A 72 0.19 -38.71 -2.42
C TYR A 72 1.64 -38.85 -2.91
N THR A 73 1.95 -38.18 -4.03
CA THR A 73 3.31 -38.17 -4.58
C THR A 73 4.09 -37.00 -4.02
N SER A 74 5.26 -37.24 -3.42
CA SER A 74 6.17 -36.17 -3.02
C SER A 74 6.67 -35.44 -4.26
N LEU A 75 6.47 -34.13 -4.29
CA LEU A 75 7.13 -33.24 -5.23
C LEU A 75 8.32 -32.65 -4.50
N ASP A 76 9.46 -33.33 -4.61
CA ASP A 76 10.71 -32.78 -4.12
C ASP A 76 11.00 -31.55 -4.99
N GLY A 77 10.87 -30.36 -4.41
CA GLY A 77 11.24 -29.12 -5.06
C GLY A 77 12.75 -29.16 -5.30
N GLN A 78 13.20 -29.58 -6.48
CA GLN A 78 14.54 -29.21 -6.89
C GLN A 78 14.56 -27.69 -7.05
N PRO A 79 15.44 -26.98 -6.32
CA PRO A 79 15.69 -25.57 -6.59
C PRO A 79 16.23 -25.35 -8.01
#